data_AF-A0A0B1TW04-F1
#
_entry.id   AF-A0A0B1TW04-F1
#
_cell.length_a   1.000
_cell.length_b   1.000
_cell.length_c   1.000
_cell.angle_alpha   90.00
_cell.angle_beta   90.00
_cell.angle_gamma   90.00
#
_symmetry.space_group_name_H-M   'P 1'
#
loop_
_entity.id
_entity.type
_entity.pdbx_description
1 polymer ?
#
loop_
_entity_poly.entity_id
_entity_poly.type
_entity_poly.pdbx_seq_one_letter_code
_entity_poly.pdbx_strand_id
1 'polypeptide(L)'
;MQQLAELAKQTDRGIVLAEALIDLLRQQCIILPALDVIDRVCSEALTRGTRQVHEALTTPLTDHHRRALDALLAIREGSKGSGLIWLRQPPGSPKPKHVLAHLERLRTLHELGLPDGLEHAVHQNRLLKLAREGGQIHAGRSKKAPQVDRRL
;
A
#
# COMPACT_ATOMS: atom_id res chain seq x y z
N MET A 1 22.23 -11.49 -2.78
CA MET A 1 20.79 -11.52 -3.17
C MET A 1 19.84 -11.24 -2.02
N GLN A 2 19.98 -11.86 -0.83
CA GLN A 2 19.08 -11.60 0.31
C GLN A 2 19.05 -10.12 0.74
N GLN A 3 20.21 -9.44 0.75
CA GLN A 3 20.29 -7.99 1.03
C GLN A 3 19.49 -7.15 0.03
N LEU A 4 19.51 -7.49 -1.27
CA LEU A 4 18.72 -6.79 -2.29
C LEU A 4 17.21 -7.00 -2.08
N ALA A 5 16.81 -8.20 -1.66
CA ALA A 5 15.42 -8.50 -1.33
C ALA A 5 14.94 -7.70 -0.11
N GLU A 6 15.75 -7.59 0.95
CA GLU A 6 15.40 -6.76 2.11
C GLU A 6 15.31 -5.27 1.75
N LEU A 7 16.21 -4.78 0.91
CA LEU A 7 16.16 -3.41 0.40
C LEU A 7 14.89 -3.16 -0.41
N ALA A 8 14.48 -4.11 -1.25
CA ALA A 8 13.25 -4.03 -2.04
C ALA A 8 11.97 -4.00 -1.19
N LYS A 9 12.00 -4.47 0.06
CA LYS A 9 10.89 -4.31 1.02
C LYS A 9 10.83 -2.89 1.60
N GLN A 10 11.90 -2.12 1.51
CA GLN A 10 12.04 -0.80 2.15
C GLN A 10 11.89 0.35 1.16
N THR A 11 12.24 0.13 -0.12
CA THR A 11 12.18 1.12 -1.21
C THR A 11 11.68 0.49 -2.51
N ASP A 12 11.12 1.33 -3.38
CA ASP A 12 10.84 1.00 -4.79
C ASP A 12 11.67 1.78 -5.80
N ARG A 13 12.67 2.51 -5.32
CA ARG A 13 13.55 3.26 -6.19
C ARG A 13 14.53 2.29 -6.83
N GLY A 14 14.33 1.99 -8.11
CA GLY A 14 15.19 1.10 -8.89
C GLY A 14 16.66 1.49 -8.85
N ILE A 15 16.97 2.79 -8.87
CA ILE A 15 18.35 3.28 -8.78
C ILE A 15 19.06 2.85 -7.48
N VAL A 16 18.35 2.87 -6.34
CA VAL A 16 18.91 2.47 -5.03
C VAL A 16 19.22 0.98 -5.02
N LEU A 17 18.38 0.16 -5.68
CA LEU A 17 18.64 -1.26 -5.85
C LEU A 17 19.80 -1.53 -6.82
N ALA A 18 19.89 -0.77 -7.91
CA ALA A 18 20.95 -0.91 -8.89
C ALA A 18 22.32 -0.60 -8.28
N GLU A 19 22.44 0.51 -7.54
CA GLU A 19 23.64 0.88 -6.78
C GLU A 19 24.04 -0.23 -5.81
N ALA A 20 23.09 -0.70 -4.98
CA ALA A 20 23.34 -1.79 -4.03
C ALA A 20 23.76 -3.09 -4.73
N LEU A 21 23.12 -3.45 -5.85
CA LEU A 21 23.47 -4.64 -6.63
C LEU A 21 24.88 -4.54 -7.19
N ILE A 22 25.25 -3.39 -7.77
CA ILE A 22 26.58 -3.13 -8.29
C ILE A 22 27.63 -3.28 -7.18
N ASP A 23 27.39 -2.69 -6.02
CA ASP A 23 28.33 -2.77 -4.89
C ASP A 23 28.46 -4.20 -4.35
N LEU A 24 27.37 -4.96 -4.28
CA LEU A 24 27.42 -6.38 -3.91
C LEU A 24 28.25 -7.22 -4.89
N LEU A 25 28.07 -7.00 -6.19
CA LEU A 25 28.86 -7.69 -7.22
C LEU A 25 30.34 -7.34 -7.11
N ARG A 26 30.68 -6.06 -6.89
CA ARG A 26 32.07 -5.61 -6.68
C ARG A 26 32.71 -6.22 -5.44
N GLN A 27 31.99 -6.26 -4.32
CA GLN A 27 32.47 -6.87 -3.07
C GLN A 27 32.76 -8.37 -3.22
N GLN A 28 32.01 -9.04 -4.10
CA GLN A 28 32.21 -10.45 -4.43
C GLN A 28 33.21 -10.67 -5.58
N CYS A 29 33.86 -9.60 -6.06
CA CYS A 29 34.76 -9.61 -7.21
C CYS A 29 34.14 -10.22 -8.48
N ILE A 30 32.82 -10.03 -8.65
CA ILE A 30 32.07 -10.48 -9.83
C ILE A 30 32.15 -9.40 -10.90
N ILE A 31 32.46 -9.80 -12.15
CA ILE A 31 32.42 -8.90 -13.31
C ILE A 31 31.00 -8.38 -13.46
N LEU A 32 30.87 -7.06 -13.62
CA LEU A 32 29.56 -6.44 -13.76
C LEU A 32 28.86 -6.98 -15.02
N PRO A 33 27.65 -7.54 -14.90
CA PRO A 33 26.92 -8.02 -16.06
C PRO A 33 26.43 -6.84 -16.90
N ALA A 34 25.91 -7.16 -18.09
CA ALA A 34 25.30 -6.17 -18.95
C ALA A 34 24.12 -5.45 -18.26
N LEU A 35 23.85 -4.22 -18.68
CA LEU A 35 22.87 -3.33 -18.04
C LEU A 35 21.46 -3.94 -18.00
N ASP A 36 21.06 -4.66 -19.04
CA ASP A 36 19.77 -5.35 -19.13
C ASP A 36 19.62 -6.44 -18.06
N VAL A 37 20.70 -7.12 -17.69
CA VAL A 37 20.70 -8.10 -16.61
C VAL A 37 20.51 -7.41 -15.25
N ILE A 38 21.18 -6.27 -15.03
CA ILE A 38 21.04 -5.47 -13.80
C ILE A 38 19.60 -4.97 -13.67
N ASP A 39 19.05 -4.39 -14.73
CA ASP A 39 17.68 -3.87 -14.75
C ASP A 39 16.65 -4.96 -14.48
N ARG A 40 16.78 -6.12 -15.13
CA ARG A 40 15.90 -7.27 -14.89
C ARG A 40 15.95 -7.74 -13.44
N VAL A 41 17.14 -7.88 -12.86
CA VAL A 41 17.29 -8.31 -11.46
C VAL A 41 16.69 -7.29 -10.49
N CYS A 42 16.91 -5.99 -10.72
CA CYS A 42 16.32 -4.94 -9.90
C CYS A 42 14.79 -4.92 -10.02
N SER A 43 14.26 -5.01 -11.24
CA SER A 43 12.83 -5.07 -11.51
C SER A 43 12.16 -6.26 -10.82
N GLU A 44 12.77 -7.44 -10.93
CA GLU A 44 12.27 -8.63 -10.25
C GLU A 44 12.30 -8.49 -8.73
N ALA A 45 13.40 -7.95 -8.17
CA ALA A 45 13.50 -7.68 -6.74
C ALA A 45 12.42 -6.70 -6.27
N LEU A 46 12.16 -5.64 -7.03
CA LEU A 46 11.10 -4.67 -6.74
C LEU A 46 9.70 -5.29 -6.78
N THR A 47 9.42 -6.12 -7.79
CA THR A 47 8.14 -6.84 -7.88
C THR A 47 7.94 -7.75 -6.67
N ARG A 48 8.97 -8.52 -6.30
CA ARG A 48 8.95 -9.40 -5.12
C ARG A 48 8.78 -8.61 -3.82
N GLY A 49 9.55 -7.54 -3.63
CA GLY A 49 9.45 -6.68 -2.45
C GLY A 49 8.08 -6.01 -2.32
N THR A 50 7.49 -5.57 -3.45
CA THR A 50 6.14 -5.01 -3.47
C THR A 50 5.10 -6.03 -3.07
N ARG A 51 5.18 -7.26 -3.60
CA ARG A 51 4.30 -8.35 -3.19
C ARG A 51 4.42 -8.65 -1.69
N GLN A 52 5.63 -8.73 -1.15
CA GLN A 52 5.86 -8.97 0.28
C GLN A 52 5.31 -7.85 1.17
N VAL A 53 5.41 -6.60 0.75
CA VAL A 53 4.79 -5.45 1.45
C VAL A 53 3.27 -5.58 1.48
N HIS A 54 2.64 -5.96 0.37
CA HIS A 54 1.19 -6.19 0.35
C HIS A 54 0.78 -7.39 1.20
N GLU A 55 1.52 -8.50 1.13
CA GLU A 55 1.27 -9.68 1.95
C GLU A 55 1.40 -9.34 3.45
N ALA A 56 2.44 -8.62 3.86
CA ALA A 56 2.63 -8.21 5.26
C ALA A 56 1.47 -7.35 5.80
N LEU A 57 0.92 -6.44 4.97
CA LEU A 57 -0.23 -5.61 5.35
C LEU A 57 -1.57 -6.35 5.32
N THR A 58 -1.68 -7.44 4.57
CA THR A 58 -2.98 -8.11 4.33
C THR A 58 -3.13 -9.44 5.06
N THR A 59 -2.03 -10.14 5.34
CA THR A 59 -2.04 -11.40 6.12
C THR A 59 -2.68 -11.26 7.49
N PRO A 60 -2.44 -10.18 8.28
CA PRO A 60 -3.09 -10.00 9.58
C PRO A 60 -4.59 -9.68 9.49
N LEU A 61 -5.13 -9.39 8.29
CA LEU A 61 -6.52 -8.98 8.11
C LEU A 61 -7.45 -10.19 8.01
N THR A 62 -8.40 -10.25 8.94
CA THR A 62 -9.52 -11.21 8.91
C THR A 62 -10.46 -10.93 7.74
N ASP A 63 -11.29 -11.91 7.38
CA ASP A 63 -12.35 -11.72 6.39
C ASP A 63 -13.33 -10.60 6.76
N HIS A 64 -13.52 -10.38 8.07
CA HIS A 64 -14.30 -9.24 8.55
C HIS A 64 -13.65 -7.91 8.16
N HIS A 65 -12.35 -7.73 8.44
CA HIS A 65 -11.62 -6.51 8.07
C HIS A 65 -11.65 -6.27 6.56
N ARG A 66 -11.44 -7.33 5.76
CA ARG A 66 -11.46 -7.26 4.29
C ARG A 66 -12.82 -6.78 3.78
N ARG A 67 -13.92 -7.41 4.23
CA ARG A 67 -15.29 -7.00 3.88
C ARG A 67 -15.62 -5.58 4.33
N ALA A 68 -15.21 -5.19 5.54
CA ALA A 68 -15.42 -3.85 6.06
C ALA A 68 -14.71 -2.78 5.22
N LEU A 69 -13.44 -3.03 4.86
CA LEU A 69 -12.67 -2.17 3.96
C LEU A 69 -13.28 -2.09 2.55
N ASP A 70 -13.74 -3.22 2.00
CA ASP A 70 -14.42 -3.25 0.69
C ASP A 70 -15.74 -2.46 0.72
N ALA A 71 -16.49 -2.53 1.82
CA ALA A 71 -17.73 -1.78 1.99
C ALA A 71 -17.51 -0.25 1.94
N LEU A 72 -16.33 0.24 2.35
CA LEU A 72 -15.98 1.66 2.22
C LEU A 72 -15.86 2.12 0.76
N LEU A 73 -15.65 1.20 -0.19
CA LEU A 73 -15.57 1.51 -1.62
C LEU A 73 -16.95 1.57 -2.28
N ALA A 74 -18.00 1.05 -1.63
CA ALA A 74 -19.37 1.14 -2.10
C ALA A 74 -19.93 2.56 -1.91
N ILE A 75 -20.90 2.94 -2.76
CA ILE A 75 -21.63 4.20 -2.61
C ILE A 75 -22.42 4.12 -1.31
N ARG A 76 -22.22 5.12 -0.44
CA ARG A 76 -22.93 5.19 0.83
C ARG A 76 -24.37 5.65 0.60
N GLU A 77 -25.32 4.98 1.25
CA GLU A 77 -26.74 5.34 1.20
C GLU A 77 -26.97 6.82 1.50
N GLY A 78 -27.83 7.47 0.72
CA GLY A 78 -28.12 8.90 0.86
C GLY A 78 -26.98 9.84 0.42
N SER A 79 -25.91 9.33 -0.19
CA SER A 79 -24.77 10.15 -0.64
C SER A 79 -24.38 9.87 -2.09
N LYS A 80 -23.68 10.82 -2.72
CA LYS A 80 -23.10 10.67 -4.07
C LYS A 80 -21.70 10.06 -4.07
N GLY A 81 -21.16 9.73 -2.89
CA GLY A 81 -19.77 9.31 -2.70
C GLY A 81 -19.67 7.95 -2.02
N SER A 82 -18.49 7.34 -2.08
CA SER A 82 -18.22 6.14 -1.29
C SER A 82 -18.00 6.47 0.19
N GLY A 83 -18.10 5.46 1.05
CA GLY A 83 -17.74 5.61 2.47
C GLY A 83 -16.32 6.17 2.66
N LEU A 84 -15.37 5.75 1.83
CA LEU A 84 -14.00 6.26 1.83
C LEU A 84 -13.91 7.75 1.46
N ILE A 85 -14.68 8.22 0.47
CA ILE A 85 -14.73 9.65 0.11
C ILE A 85 -15.30 10.48 1.27
N TRP A 86 -16.29 9.95 1.97
CA TRP A 86 -16.88 10.59 3.14
C TRP A 86 -15.91 10.65 4.33
N LEU A 87 -15.21 9.55 4.65
CA LEU A 87 -14.20 9.50 5.73
C LEU A 87 -13.08 10.53 5.50
N ARG A 88 -12.71 10.77 4.24
CA ARG A 88 -11.66 11.70 3.84
C ARG A 88 -12.09 13.17 3.78
N GLN A 89 -13.35 13.49 4.06
CA GLN A 89 -13.80 14.88 4.07
C GLN A 89 -13.08 15.66 5.18
N PRO A 90 -12.60 16.88 4.88
CA PRO A 90 -11.95 17.71 5.88
C PRO A 90 -12.91 18.07 7.03
N PRO A 91 -12.37 18.46 8.20
CA PRO A 91 -13.21 19.03 9.23
C PRO A 91 -13.94 20.27 8.75
N GLY A 92 -15.23 20.34 9.07
CA GLY A 92 -15.99 21.59 8.93
C GLY A 92 -15.62 22.56 10.05
N SER A 93 -16.18 23.77 10.00
CA SER A 93 -16.11 24.74 11.11
C SER A 93 -16.51 24.10 12.46
N PRO A 94 -16.04 24.60 13.61
CA PRO A 94 -16.37 24.05 14.94
C PRO A 94 -17.82 24.36 15.33
N LYS A 95 -18.77 23.71 14.66
CA LYS A 95 -20.22 23.79 14.89
C LYS A 95 -20.71 22.43 15.38
N PRO A 96 -21.74 22.37 16.25
CA PRO A 96 -22.25 21.12 16.80
C PRO A 96 -22.49 20.03 15.74
N LYS A 97 -23.09 20.40 14.59
CA LYS A 97 -23.30 19.46 13.46
C LYS A 97 -22.01 18.82 12.93
N HIS A 98 -20.92 19.56 12.89
CA HIS A 98 -19.64 19.08 12.37
C HIS A 98 -18.93 18.21 13.40
N VAL A 99 -19.04 18.54 14.69
CA VAL A 99 -18.57 17.68 15.78
C VAL A 99 -19.24 16.31 15.73
N LEU A 100 -20.57 16.26 15.57
CA LEU A 100 -21.29 14.98 15.44
C LEU A 100 -20.81 14.17 14.22
N ALA A 101 -20.61 14.81 13.07
CA ALA A 101 -20.07 14.15 11.88
C ALA A 101 -18.61 13.69 12.07
N HIS A 102 -17.83 14.33 12.93
CA HIS A 102 -16.49 13.87 13.30
C HIS A 102 -16.53 12.64 14.19
N LEU A 103 -17.40 12.65 15.21
CA LEU A 103 -17.62 11.49 16.08
C LEU A 103 -18.08 10.28 15.28
N GLU A 104 -18.99 10.48 14.32
CA GLU A 104 -19.43 9.40 13.42
C GLU A 104 -18.25 8.82 12.62
N ARG A 105 -17.39 9.65 12.05
CA ARG A 105 -16.19 9.20 11.32
C ARG A 105 -15.23 8.44 12.22
N LEU A 106 -14.96 8.93 13.43
CA LEU A 106 -14.11 8.24 14.40
C LEU A 106 -14.72 6.88 14.80
N ARG A 107 -16.04 6.83 15.02
CA ARG A 107 -16.74 5.59 15.32
C ARG A 107 -16.61 4.59 14.18
N THR A 108 -16.85 5.02 12.93
CA THR A 108 -16.67 4.17 11.75
C THR A 108 -15.24 3.65 11.63
N LEU A 109 -14.22 4.48 11.87
CA LEU A 109 -12.81 4.04 11.85
C LEU A 109 -12.52 3.02 12.94
N HIS A 110 -13.05 3.22 14.14
CA HIS A 110 -12.89 2.29 15.25
C HIS A 110 -13.60 0.95 15.00
N GLU A 111 -14.80 0.99 14.43
CA GLU A 111 -15.59 -0.19 14.05
C GLU A 111 -14.92 -1.03 12.96
N LEU A 112 -13.94 -0.50 12.20
CA LEU A 112 -13.14 -1.31 11.27
C LEU A 112 -12.31 -2.37 12.00
N GLY A 113 -11.99 -2.15 13.27
CA GLY A 113 -11.28 -3.11 14.12
C GLY A 113 -9.93 -3.54 13.57
N LEU A 114 -9.24 -2.68 12.82
CA LEU A 114 -7.96 -3.04 12.20
C LEU A 114 -6.95 -3.52 13.26
N PRO A 115 -6.11 -4.52 12.96
CA PRO A 115 -5.12 -5.02 13.91
C PRO A 115 -4.19 -3.91 14.40
N ASP A 116 -3.97 -3.84 15.71
CA ASP A 116 -3.03 -2.89 16.31
C ASP A 116 -1.61 -3.11 15.76
N GLY A 117 -0.91 -2.01 15.47
CA GLY A 117 0.47 -2.04 15.00
C GLY A 117 0.64 -2.52 13.56
N LEU A 118 -0.42 -2.60 12.76
CA LEU A 118 -0.35 -2.96 11.33
C LEU A 118 0.62 -2.06 10.54
N GLU A 119 0.75 -0.80 10.94
CA GLU A 119 1.70 0.17 10.40
C GLU A 119 3.17 -0.25 10.55
N HIS A 120 3.49 -1.10 11.53
CA HIS A 120 4.84 -1.63 11.77
C HIS A 120 5.12 -2.92 10.97
N ALA A 121 4.12 -3.50 10.30
CA ALA A 121 4.30 -4.70 9.49
C ALA A 121 5.18 -4.44 8.24
N VAL A 122 5.34 -3.17 7.84
CA VAL A 122 6.13 -2.75 6.69
C VAL A 122 6.99 -1.54 7.01
N HIS A 123 7.98 -1.29 6.15
CA HIS A 123 8.83 -0.12 6.29
C HIS A 123 8.04 1.20 6.14
N GLN A 124 8.33 2.21 6.97
CA GLN A 124 7.56 3.47 7.02
C GLN A 124 7.49 4.19 5.67
N ASN A 125 8.58 4.21 4.89
CA ASN A 125 8.58 4.85 3.56
C ASN A 125 7.59 4.20 2.59
N ARG A 126 7.42 2.87 2.69
CA ARG A 126 6.47 2.13 1.86
C ARG A 126 5.05 2.46 2.28
N LEU A 127 4.78 2.47 3.58
CA LEU A 127 3.47 2.84 4.10
C LEU A 127 3.07 4.26 3.68
N LEU A 128 3.97 5.24 3.84
CA LEU A 128 3.72 6.63 3.44
C LEU A 128 3.49 6.77 1.93
N LYS A 129 4.21 6.00 1.10
CA LYS A 129 3.99 5.99 -0.34
C LYS A 129 2.61 5.41 -0.68
N LEU A 130 2.26 4.24 -0.13
CA LEU A 130 0.96 3.62 -0.33
C LEU A 130 -0.19 4.53 0.13
N ALA A 131 -0.03 5.22 1.27
CA ALA A 131 -1.01 6.19 1.76
C ALA A 131 -1.20 7.38 0.78
N ARG A 132 -0.11 7.88 0.18
CA ARG A 132 -0.18 8.95 -0.84
C ARG A 132 -0.88 8.47 -2.11
N GLU A 133 -0.53 7.28 -2.59
CA GLU A 133 -1.15 6.67 -3.77
C GLU A 133 -2.65 6.42 -3.53
N GLY A 134 -3.01 5.82 -2.40
CA GLY A 134 -4.41 5.64 -1.99
C GLY A 134 -5.15 6.97 -1.83
N GLY A 135 -4.46 8.02 -1.40
CA GLY A 135 -4.95 9.40 -1.40
C GLY A 135 -5.32 9.91 -2.80
N GLN A 136 -4.60 9.51 -3.84
CA GLN A 136 -4.84 9.97 -5.22
C GLN A 136 -5.88 9.12 -5.96
N ILE A 137 -6.21 7.92 -5.46
CA ILE A 137 -7.24 7.06 -6.07
C ILE A 137 -8.65 7.60 -5.75
N HIS A 138 -9.36 8.02 -6.79
CA HIS A 138 -10.81 8.28 -6.72
C HIS A 138 -11.59 6.96 -6.77
N ALA A 139 -12.64 6.81 -5.97
CA ALA A 139 -13.40 5.54 -5.83
C ALA A 139 -13.90 4.94 -7.17
N GLY A 140 -14.15 5.78 -8.19
CA GLY A 140 -14.52 5.32 -9.54
C GLY A 140 -13.41 4.55 -10.30
N ARG A 141 -12.14 4.68 -9.90
CA ARG A 141 -10.98 4.03 -10.55
C ARG A 141 -10.64 2.68 -9.93
N SER A 142 -10.99 2.44 -8.66
CA SER A 142 -10.65 1.21 -7.92
C SER A 142 -11.42 -0.04 -8.40
N LYS A 143 -12.61 0.14 -8.99
CA LYS A 143 -13.39 -0.98 -9.58
C LYS A 143 -12.76 -1.59 -10.85
N LYS A 144 -11.62 -1.09 -11.32
CA LYS A 144 -10.90 -1.57 -12.52
C LYS A 144 -9.52 -2.17 -12.20
N ALA A 145 -9.33 -2.77 -11.03
CA ALA A 145 -8.16 -3.64 -10.83
C ALA A 145 -8.29 -4.86 -11.76
N PRO A 146 -7.27 -5.22 -12.55
CA PRO A 146 -7.33 -6.38 -13.41
C PRO A 146 -7.55 -7.63 -12.54
N GLN A 147 -8.59 -8.40 -12.87
CA GLN A 147 -8.65 -9.79 -12.43
C GLN A 147 -7.36 -10.43 -12.92
N VAL A 148 -6.47 -10.77 -11.99
CA VAL A 148 -5.33 -11.61 -12.29
C VAL A 148 -5.92 -12.90 -12.84
N ASP A 149 -5.76 -13.09 -14.14
CA ASP A 149 -6.19 -14.28 -14.86
C ASP A 149 -5.44 -15.47 -14.24
N ARG A 150 -6.11 -16.16 -13.33
CA ARG A 150 -5.70 -17.49 -12.88
C ARG A 150 -6.16 -18.49 -13.94
N ARG A 151 -5.52 -18.46 -15.10
CA ARG A 151 -5.56 -19.57 -16.05
C ARG A 151 -4.18 -19.76 -16.68
N LEU A 152 -3.68 -20.97 -16.42
CA LEU A 152 -2.51 -21.67 -16.98
C LEU A 152 -1.15 -21.31 -16.37
#